data_AF-A0A356NDX1-F1
#
_entry.id   AF-A0A356NDX1-F1
#
_cell.length_a   1.000
_cell.length_b   1.000
_cell.length_c   1.000
_cell.angle_alpha   90.00
_cell.angle_beta   90.00
_cell.angle_gamma   90.00
#
_symmetry.space_group_name_H-M   'P 1'
#
loop_
_entity.id
_entity.type
_entity.pdbx_description
1 polymer ?
#
loop_
_entity_poly.entity_id
_entity_poly.type
_entity_poly.pdbx_seq_one_letter_code
_entity_poly.pdbx_strand_id
1 'polypeptide(L)'
;MKPRISEPAFNVALGNIMGTKHPRWRDRIGIEQTGVLREGAGLKPDIVIRHPGGLPVVIETEYSPARTVESDARARLGKMLQGDGRPIEQSIALRIPNNLAAGNQQDLEQSINDASLEFCVFSGNPKHPARWPEHGWIQGGIDDLAACIELAALSEDRIAEGLEILELKISQAANLLRDHCAERPAQLELIASKLHQEDGIQTTRMAMAIIANALIFQTAIAGTGNKDRSFVIKILDDLRGKTGRIPKINVMRHWYSILDEINYWPIFKIASNLLASVPDRVAQMILERMLELSSELAELGTTSQHDLSGRMFQRLISDRKFLATFYTLPSSAALLAELAVARLDTDWSDKEAVKALRIADFACGTGALLNAAYQVVLSRYRRHSGDDRELHAAMMEATLVGSDIMPAATHLTASVLSSVHPEVPFASTSIITLPYGEQPAHT
;
A
#
# COMPACT_ATOMS: atom_id res chain seq x y z
N MET A 1 41.35 12.62 27.21
CA MET A 1 39.91 12.66 26.89
C MET A 1 39.62 11.53 25.93
N LYS A 2 38.60 10.70 26.18
CA LYS A 2 38.13 9.75 25.16
C LYS A 2 37.60 10.56 23.97
N PRO A 3 37.89 10.16 22.71
CA PRO A 3 37.34 10.83 21.54
C PRO A 3 35.81 10.73 21.56
N ARG A 4 35.13 11.86 21.29
CA ARG A 4 33.67 11.92 21.17
C ARG A 4 33.27 11.36 19.81
N ILE A 5 32.23 10.53 19.76
CA ILE A 5 31.66 10.06 18.49
C ILE A 5 31.07 11.26 17.74
N SER A 6 31.50 11.46 16.50
CA SER A 6 31.02 12.56 15.66
C SER A 6 29.61 12.27 15.10
N GLU A 7 28.89 13.32 14.71
CA GLU A 7 27.57 13.17 14.07
C GLU A 7 27.64 12.37 12.76
N PRO A 8 28.61 12.61 11.85
CA PRO A 8 28.76 11.76 10.67
C PRO A 8 29.02 10.28 10.99
N ALA A 9 29.76 9.98 12.06
CA ALA A 9 29.99 8.58 12.47
C ALA A 9 28.70 7.93 13.00
N PHE A 10 27.88 8.68 13.73
CA PHE A 10 26.53 8.25 14.13
C PHE A 10 25.64 8.03 12.90
N ASN A 11 25.65 8.95 11.92
CA ASN A 11 24.82 8.86 10.72
C ASN A 11 25.14 7.63 9.88
N VAL A 12 26.43 7.28 9.76
CA VAL A 12 26.87 6.04 9.11
C VAL A 12 26.35 4.81 9.85
N ALA A 13 26.53 4.74 11.17
CA ALA A 13 26.07 3.61 11.98
C ALA A 13 24.53 3.46 11.92
N LEU A 14 23.79 4.57 12.03
CA LEU A 14 22.34 4.57 11.92
C LEU A 14 21.88 4.08 10.54
N GLY A 15 22.51 4.54 9.46
CA GLY A 15 22.21 4.07 8.10
C GLY A 15 22.45 2.57 7.92
N ASN A 16 23.53 2.02 8.47
CA ASN A 16 23.81 0.57 8.43
C ASN A 16 22.74 -0.25 9.16
N ILE A 17 22.34 0.19 10.36
CA ILE A 17 21.29 -0.46 11.15
C ILE A 17 19.97 -0.46 10.36
N MET A 18 19.60 0.69 9.78
CA MET A 18 18.38 0.82 8.97
C MET A 18 18.41 -0.08 7.74
N GLY A 19 19.55 -0.18 7.05
CA GLY A 19 19.72 -1.09 5.90
C GLY A 19 19.70 -2.58 6.27
N THR A 20 19.99 -2.91 7.53
CA THR A 20 19.92 -4.29 8.07
C THR A 20 18.50 -4.64 8.49
N LYS A 21 17.83 -3.77 9.24
CA LYS A 21 16.45 -3.97 9.71
C LYS A 21 15.41 -3.87 8.59
N HIS A 22 15.69 -3.10 7.56
CA HIS A 22 14.80 -2.96 6.42
C HIS A 22 15.54 -3.25 5.10
N PRO A 23 15.58 -4.52 4.65
CA PRO A 23 16.37 -4.94 3.49
C PRO A 23 16.10 -4.12 2.22
N ARG A 24 14.87 -3.63 2.02
CA ARG A 24 14.51 -2.81 0.85
C ARG A 24 15.15 -1.42 0.85
N TRP A 25 15.72 -0.97 1.98
CA TRP A 25 16.42 0.32 2.07
C TRP A 25 17.92 0.19 1.83
N ARG A 26 18.51 -1.01 1.92
CA ARG A 26 19.96 -1.25 1.92
C ARG A 26 20.72 -0.45 0.84
N ASP A 27 20.24 -0.47 -0.40
CA ASP A 27 20.89 0.22 -1.54
C ASP A 27 20.28 1.60 -1.85
N ARG A 28 19.46 2.14 -0.93
CA ARG A 28 18.63 3.33 -1.13
C ARG A 28 18.84 4.40 -0.06
N ILE A 29 19.79 4.19 0.85
CA ILE A 29 20.18 5.14 1.88
C ILE A 29 21.36 5.97 1.37
N GLY A 30 21.19 7.29 1.30
CA GLY A 30 22.28 8.23 1.13
C GLY A 30 22.67 8.81 2.48
N ILE A 31 23.95 8.80 2.83
CA ILE A 31 24.44 9.30 4.12
C ILE A 31 25.46 10.39 3.83
N GLU A 32 25.24 11.59 4.35
CA GLU A 32 26.21 12.69 4.28
C GLU A 32 26.63 13.01 2.82
N GLN A 33 25.71 12.86 1.87
CA GLN A 33 25.98 12.99 0.43
C GLN A 33 25.62 14.40 -0.07
N THR A 34 26.58 15.05 -0.72
CA THR A 34 26.38 16.29 -1.50
C THR A 34 25.84 15.97 -2.90
N GLY A 35 25.15 16.92 -3.55
CA GLY A 35 24.57 16.68 -4.88
C GLY A 35 23.39 15.69 -4.86
N VAL A 36 22.74 15.53 -3.70
CA VAL A 36 21.51 14.74 -3.59
C VAL A 36 20.28 15.59 -3.90
N LEU A 37 20.36 16.90 -3.68
CA LEU A 37 19.27 17.86 -3.86
C LEU A 37 19.54 18.79 -5.04
N ARG A 38 18.50 19.08 -5.84
CA ARG A 38 18.60 19.93 -7.06
C ARG A 38 18.97 21.37 -6.74
N GLU A 39 18.55 21.87 -5.59
CA GLU A 39 18.63 23.28 -5.20
C GLU A 39 20.06 23.73 -4.86
N GLY A 40 21.00 22.81 -4.70
CA GLY A 40 22.39 23.18 -4.51
C GLY A 40 23.30 21.99 -4.25
N ALA A 41 24.39 21.89 -5.00
CA ALA A 41 25.39 20.84 -4.84
C ALA A 41 26.01 20.80 -3.44
N GLY A 42 26.09 21.95 -2.74
CA GLY A 42 26.60 22.05 -1.37
C GLY A 42 25.60 21.66 -0.28
N LEU A 43 24.31 21.44 -0.62
CA LEU A 43 23.34 20.96 0.36
C LEU A 43 23.63 19.49 0.65
N LYS A 44 23.93 19.22 1.92
CA LYS A 44 24.27 17.89 2.44
C LYS A 44 23.23 17.52 3.49
N PRO A 45 22.24 16.67 3.15
CA PRO A 45 21.39 16.04 4.16
C PRO A 45 22.18 14.99 4.92
N ASP A 46 21.86 14.81 6.20
CA ASP A 46 22.54 13.82 7.03
C ASP A 46 22.23 12.40 6.54
N ILE A 47 20.93 12.08 6.41
CA ILE A 47 20.46 10.81 5.87
C ILE A 47 19.27 11.04 4.93
N VAL A 48 19.28 10.38 3.78
CA VAL A 48 18.18 10.35 2.82
C VAL A 48 17.79 8.91 2.55
N ILE A 49 16.57 8.54 2.91
CA ILE A 49 16.01 7.22 2.65
C ILE A 49 15.08 7.32 1.43
N ARG A 50 15.49 6.72 0.31
CA ARG A 50 14.69 6.67 -0.91
C ARG A 50 13.74 5.48 -0.84
N HIS A 51 12.62 5.64 -0.15
CA HIS A 51 11.64 4.56 0.02
C HIS A 51 11.22 3.97 -1.35
N PRO A 52 11.32 2.65 -1.57
CA PRO A 52 10.85 2.04 -2.80
C PRO A 52 9.33 2.13 -2.85
N GLY A 53 8.83 2.83 -3.86
CA GLY A 53 7.39 3.05 -3.95
C GLY A 53 6.86 4.09 -2.96
N GLY A 54 7.69 4.99 -2.44
CA GLY A 54 7.23 6.10 -1.62
C GLY A 54 7.98 7.39 -1.94
N LEU A 55 7.74 8.42 -1.14
CA LEU A 55 8.54 9.62 -1.15
C LEU A 55 9.88 9.43 -0.44
N PRO A 56 10.91 10.20 -0.83
CA PRO A 56 12.12 10.26 -0.06
C PRO A 56 11.86 10.93 1.29
N VAL A 57 12.39 10.32 2.36
CA VAL A 57 12.38 10.89 3.70
C VAL A 57 13.79 11.33 4.04
N VAL A 58 13.93 12.59 4.45
CA VAL A 58 15.20 13.12 4.95
C VAL A 58 15.20 13.09 6.46
N ILE A 59 16.30 12.65 7.07
CA ILE A 59 16.52 12.69 8.51
C ILE A 59 17.68 13.63 8.76
N GLU A 60 17.47 14.63 9.59
CA GLU A 60 18.51 15.50 10.13
C GLU A 60 18.75 15.13 11.59
N THR A 61 20.01 15.18 12.00
CA THR A 61 20.47 14.63 13.28
C THR A 61 21.29 15.67 14.03
N GLU A 62 21.15 15.72 15.35
CA GLU A 62 22.01 16.55 16.19
C GLU A 62 22.08 15.98 17.60
N TYR A 63 23.25 16.02 18.23
CA TYR A 63 23.35 15.65 19.65
C TYR A 63 22.58 16.62 20.54
N SER A 64 21.90 16.08 21.56
CA SER A 64 21.20 16.88 22.57
C SER A 64 22.12 17.97 23.17
N PRO A 65 21.65 19.22 23.35
CA PRO A 65 20.26 19.67 23.33
C PRO A 65 19.67 19.92 21.94
N ALA A 66 20.40 19.67 20.86
CA ALA A 66 19.93 19.70 19.48
C ALA A 66 19.19 20.99 19.10
N ARG A 67 19.93 22.09 18.93
CA ARG A 67 19.36 23.44 18.80
C ARG A 67 18.88 23.77 17.40
N THR A 68 19.43 23.14 16.37
CA THR A 68 19.15 23.45 14.96
C THR A 68 18.46 22.32 14.21
N VAL A 69 18.44 21.10 14.75
CA VAL A 69 17.89 19.91 14.08
C VAL A 69 16.47 20.11 13.51
N GLU A 70 15.58 20.82 14.20
CA GLU A 70 14.25 21.12 13.68
C GLU A 70 14.28 22.11 12.52
N SER A 71 15.09 23.18 12.62
CA SER A 71 15.23 24.13 11.51
C SER A 71 15.88 23.50 10.29
N ASP A 72 16.84 22.60 10.51
CA ASP A 72 17.53 21.87 9.44
C ASP A 72 16.54 20.93 8.75
N ALA A 73 15.74 20.16 9.51
CA ALA A 73 14.72 19.26 8.97
C ALA A 73 13.65 20.03 8.19
N ARG A 74 13.14 21.15 8.72
CA ARG A 74 12.15 22.01 8.02
C ARG A 74 12.72 22.57 6.73
N ALA A 75 13.98 22.96 6.71
CA ALA A 75 14.64 23.48 5.52
C ALA A 75 14.80 22.44 4.41
N ARG A 76 14.52 21.16 4.65
CA ARG A 76 14.51 20.11 3.62
C ARG A 76 13.20 20.03 2.86
N LEU A 77 12.09 20.47 3.46
CA LEU A 77 10.78 20.39 2.84
C LEU A 77 10.72 21.22 1.56
N GLY A 78 10.09 20.66 0.52
CA GLY A 78 9.90 21.26 -0.79
C GLY A 78 11.13 21.19 -1.71
N LYS A 79 12.27 20.72 -1.22
CA LYS A 79 13.44 20.45 -2.06
C LYS A 79 13.22 19.20 -2.91
N MET A 80 13.90 19.10 -4.04
CA MET A 80 13.78 17.98 -4.98
C MET A 80 15.05 17.15 -5.04
N LEU A 81 14.90 15.83 -5.12
CA LEU A 81 16.03 14.94 -5.38
C LEU A 81 16.62 15.19 -6.78
N GLN A 82 17.95 15.23 -6.85
CA GLN A 82 18.67 15.44 -8.09
C GLN A 82 18.47 14.28 -9.09
N GLY A 83 18.45 13.03 -8.61
CA GLY A 83 18.36 11.84 -9.46
C GLY A 83 17.04 11.66 -10.20
N ASP A 84 15.91 11.75 -9.49
CA ASP A 84 14.58 11.45 -10.05
C ASP A 84 13.57 12.60 -9.95
N GLY A 85 13.94 13.72 -9.32
CA GLY A 85 13.08 14.88 -9.17
C GLY A 85 11.96 14.75 -8.15
N ARG A 86 11.91 13.67 -7.36
CA ARG A 86 10.90 13.54 -6.32
C ARG A 86 11.07 14.63 -5.25
N PRO A 87 9.99 15.28 -4.82
CA PRO A 87 10.04 16.27 -3.75
C PRO A 87 10.22 15.59 -2.39
N ILE A 88 10.79 16.34 -1.47
CA ILE A 88 10.81 16.03 -0.04
C ILE A 88 9.58 16.70 0.58
N GLU A 89 8.50 15.93 0.73
CA GLU A 89 7.28 16.41 1.39
C GLU A 89 7.32 16.17 2.91
N GLN A 90 8.26 15.34 3.36
CA GLN A 90 8.35 14.84 4.72
C GLN A 90 9.82 14.78 5.17
N SER A 91 10.12 15.24 6.38
CA SER A 91 11.45 15.14 6.99
C SER A 91 11.37 14.84 8.48
N ILE A 92 12.42 14.27 9.04
CA ILE A 92 12.50 13.86 10.44
C ILE A 92 13.66 14.63 11.09
N ALA A 93 13.38 15.23 12.23
CA ALA A 93 14.42 15.73 13.13
C ALA A 93 14.68 14.66 14.19
N LEU A 94 15.94 14.24 14.35
CA LEU A 94 16.36 13.21 15.28
C LEU A 94 17.38 13.77 16.28
N ARG A 95 17.01 13.74 17.57
CA ARG A 95 17.89 14.14 18.66
C ARG A 95 18.66 12.93 19.15
N ILE A 96 19.98 13.01 19.02
CA ILE A 96 20.88 11.96 19.47
C ILE A 96 21.11 12.10 20.98
N PRO A 97 20.89 11.05 21.79
CA PRO A 97 21.20 11.05 23.21
C PRO A 97 22.70 11.32 23.47
N ASN A 98 23.01 12.21 24.42
CA ASN A 98 24.40 12.63 24.68
C ASN A 98 25.31 11.52 25.19
N ASN A 99 24.76 10.48 25.83
CA ASN A 99 25.51 9.32 26.27
C ASN A 99 26.12 8.54 25.10
N LEU A 100 25.48 8.55 23.91
CA LEU A 100 26.05 7.92 22.72
C LEU A 100 27.32 8.62 22.25
N ALA A 101 27.46 9.92 22.51
CA ALA A 101 28.65 10.67 22.13
C ALA A 101 29.91 10.24 22.90
N ALA A 102 29.75 9.67 24.10
CA ALA A 102 30.84 9.24 24.97
C ALA A 102 31.22 7.75 24.81
N GLY A 103 30.52 7.01 23.93
CA GLY A 103 30.70 5.59 23.69
C GLY A 103 31.97 5.22 22.91
N ASN A 104 32.17 3.92 22.71
CA ASN A 104 33.19 3.38 21.81
C ASN A 104 32.60 3.20 20.41
N GLN A 105 33.38 3.54 19.38
CA GLN A 105 32.94 3.40 17.98
C GLN A 105 32.66 1.94 17.59
N GLN A 106 33.39 0.97 18.16
CA GLN A 106 33.16 -0.47 17.88
C GLN A 106 31.80 -0.96 18.39
N ASP A 107 31.29 -0.37 19.46
CA ASP A 107 30.03 -0.77 20.11
C ASP A 107 28.88 0.18 19.75
N LEU A 108 29.10 1.09 18.80
CA LEU A 108 28.16 2.17 18.48
C LEU A 108 26.84 1.62 17.93
N GLU A 109 26.88 0.65 17.02
CA GLU A 109 25.65 0.10 16.44
C GLU A 109 24.79 -0.60 17.50
N GLN A 110 25.41 -1.36 18.41
CA GLN A 110 24.71 -1.97 19.53
C GLN A 110 24.15 -0.89 20.48
N SER A 111 24.96 0.12 20.81
CA SER A 111 24.55 1.23 21.67
C SER A 111 23.36 2.00 21.08
N ILE A 112 23.28 2.14 19.75
CA ILE A 112 22.16 2.77 19.05
C ILE A 112 20.90 1.89 19.13
N ASN A 113 21.03 0.57 18.96
CA ASN A 113 19.89 -0.35 19.09
C ASN A 113 19.29 -0.34 20.51
N ASP A 114 20.12 -0.17 21.54
CA ASP A 114 19.69 -0.14 22.94
C ASP A 114 19.24 1.26 23.42
N ALA A 115 19.40 2.30 22.59
CA ALA A 115 19.11 3.66 22.97
C ALA A 115 17.64 4.04 22.74
N SER A 116 17.10 4.85 23.66
CA SER A 116 15.87 5.61 23.42
C SER A 116 16.22 6.87 22.64
N LEU A 117 15.70 6.98 21.43
CA LEU A 117 15.83 8.12 20.54
C LEU A 117 14.66 9.10 20.74
N GLU A 118 14.90 10.37 20.41
CA GLU A 118 13.88 11.41 20.40
C GLU A 118 13.74 11.96 18.99
N PHE A 119 12.55 11.88 18.38
CA PHE A 119 12.34 12.38 17.02
C PHE A 119 10.97 13.05 16.82
N CYS A 120 10.87 13.90 15.80
CA CYS A 120 9.61 14.46 15.33
C CYS A 120 9.60 14.53 13.80
N VAL A 121 8.41 14.52 13.22
CA VAL A 121 8.19 14.55 11.77
C VAL A 121 7.68 15.93 11.36
N PHE A 122 8.21 16.45 10.27
CA PHE A 122 7.67 17.60 9.57
C PHE A 122 7.08 17.18 8.25
N SER A 123 5.89 17.69 7.94
CA SER A 123 5.14 17.32 6.73
C SER A 123 4.48 18.52 6.05
N GLY A 124 4.23 18.36 4.75
CA GLY A 124 3.40 19.27 3.97
C GLY A 124 4.11 20.53 3.49
N ASN A 125 3.39 21.65 3.47
CA ASN A 125 3.86 22.87 2.83
C ASN A 125 5.11 23.46 3.52
N PRO A 126 6.22 23.71 2.78
CA PRO A 126 7.46 24.27 3.36
C PRO A 126 7.29 25.61 4.08
N LYS A 127 6.28 26.41 3.70
CA LYS A 127 6.00 27.70 4.35
C LYS A 127 5.33 27.54 5.71
N HIS A 128 4.50 26.52 5.87
CA HIS A 128 3.74 26.23 7.08
C HIS A 128 3.72 24.72 7.33
N PRO A 129 4.88 24.13 7.67
CA PRO A 129 4.97 22.69 7.83
C PRO A 129 4.22 22.25 9.08
N ALA A 130 3.46 21.17 8.97
CA ALA A 130 2.91 20.50 10.14
C ALA A 130 4.04 19.79 10.89
N ARG A 131 4.02 19.83 12.22
CA ARG A 131 4.97 19.13 13.09
C ARG A 131 4.20 18.06 13.85
N TRP A 132 4.65 16.81 13.80
CA TRP A 132 4.10 15.72 14.61
C TRP A 132 5.17 15.10 15.51
N PRO A 133 4.91 14.97 16.82
CA PRO A 133 3.78 15.53 17.55
C PRO A 133 3.81 17.08 17.50
N GLU A 134 2.67 17.72 17.71
CA GLU A 134 2.59 19.20 17.69
C GLU A 134 3.53 19.83 18.74
N HIS A 135 3.69 19.14 19.87
CA HIS A 135 4.60 19.49 20.95
C HIS A 135 5.39 18.27 21.43
N GLY A 136 6.62 18.51 21.92
CA GLY A 136 7.47 17.45 22.46
C GLY A 136 8.14 16.59 21.37
N TRP A 137 8.56 15.40 21.77
CA TRP A 137 9.29 14.44 20.94
C TRP A 137 8.66 13.06 21.09
N ILE A 138 8.66 12.29 20.00
CA ILE A 138 8.40 10.86 20.07
C ILE A 138 9.61 10.23 20.74
N GLN A 139 9.37 9.44 21.77
CA GLN A 139 10.40 8.64 22.43
C GLN A 139 10.23 7.19 22.00
N GLY A 140 11.27 6.61 21.42
CA GLY A 140 11.24 5.24 20.89
C GLY A 140 12.61 4.74 20.49
N GLY A 141 12.70 3.45 20.18
CA GLY A 141 13.91 2.82 19.68
C GLY A 141 14.07 2.96 18.17
N ILE A 142 15.03 2.21 17.62
CA ILE A 142 15.27 2.15 16.18
C ILE A 142 14.06 1.61 15.40
N ASP A 143 13.35 0.64 15.97
CA ASP A 143 12.17 0.04 15.32
C ASP A 143 11.02 1.05 15.18
N ASP A 144 10.84 1.92 16.18
CA ASP A 144 9.85 3.00 16.14
C ASP A 144 10.22 4.07 15.11
N LEU A 145 11.52 4.41 15.02
CA LEU A 145 12.01 5.32 13.99
C LEU A 145 11.83 4.74 12.58
N ALA A 146 12.12 3.44 12.39
CA ALA A 146 11.91 2.76 11.11
C ALA A 146 10.44 2.76 10.70
N ALA A 147 9.53 2.41 11.62
CA ALA A 147 8.08 2.48 11.37
C ALA A 147 7.63 3.91 11.04
N CYS A 148 8.21 4.91 11.72
CA CYS A 148 7.93 6.31 11.45
C CYS A 148 8.39 6.74 10.04
N ILE A 149 9.55 6.28 9.59
CA ILE A 149 10.04 6.52 8.21
C ILE A 149 9.12 5.88 7.17
N GLU A 150 8.67 4.64 7.38
CA GLU A 150 7.73 3.96 6.47
C GLU A 150 6.43 4.78 6.33
N LEU A 151 5.88 5.28 7.44
CA LEU A 151 4.68 6.12 7.44
C LEU A 151 4.93 7.49 6.81
N ALA A 152 6.06 8.13 7.11
CA ALA A 152 6.43 9.43 6.56
C ALA A 152 6.74 9.37 5.06
N ALA A 153 7.09 8.20 4.51
CA ALA A 153 7.28 8.04 3.07
C ALA A 153 5.96 8.13 2.27
N LEU A 154 4.80 8.13 2.94
CA LEU A 154 3.49 8.24 2.30
C LEU A 154 3.13 9.73 2.08
N SER A 155 2.61 10.02 0.89
CA SER A 155 2.08 11.34 0.55
C SER A 155 0.56 11.35 0.69
N GLU A 156 0.04 12.04 1.70
CA GLU A 156 -1.41 12.23 1.84
C GLU A 156 -1.99 13.07 0.69
N ASP A 157 -1.24 14.07 0.20
CA ASP A 157 -1.69 14.94 -0.89
C ASP A 157 -1.86 14.15 -2.19
N ARG A 158 -0.90 13.29 -2.54
CA ARG A 158 -1.02 12.43 -3.74
C ARG A 158 -2.08 11.35 -3.61
N ILE A 159 -2.27 10.80 -2.39
CA ILE A 159 -3.37 9.87 -2.13
C ILE A 159 -4.70 10.58 -2.36
N ALA A 160 -4.85 11.81 -1.88
CA ALA A 160 -6.07 12.60 -2.06
C ALA A 160 -6.31 12.93 -3.54
N GLU A 161 -5.29 13.41 -4.25
CA GLU A 161 -5.38 13.72 -5.69
C GLU A 161 -5.74 12.49 -6.52
N GLY A 162 -5.05 11.36 -6.29
CA GLY A 162 -5.35 10.11 -6.99
C GLY A 162 -6.74 9.55 -6.66
N LEU A 163 -7.22 9.75 -5.44
CA LEU A 163 -8.58 9.40 -5.05
C LEU A 163 -9.62 10.23 -5.81
N GLU A 164 -9.42 11.54 -5.94
CA GLU A 164 -10.32 12.41 -6.71
C GLU A 164 -10.41 11.99 -8.18
N ILE A 165 -9.27 11.68 -8.80
CA ILE A 165 -9.22 11.16 -10.18
C ILE A 165 -9.98 9.83 -10.29
N LEU A 166 -9.74 8.91 -9.36
CA LEU A 166 -10.38 7.60 -9.34
C LEU A 166 -11.90 7.72 -9.17
N GLU A 167 -12.38 8.52 -8.22
CA GLU A 167 -13.80 8.81 -7.99
C GLU A 167 -14.49 9.38 -9.23
N LEU A 168 -13.84 10.34 -9.88
CA LEU A 168 -14.35 10.99 -11.07
C LEU A 168 -14.50 9.97 -12.22
N LYS A 169 -13.47 9.18 -12.51
CA LYS A 169 -13.48 8.21 -13.61
C LYS A 169 -14.49 7.09 -13.37
N ILE A 170 -14.60 6.58 -12.14
CA ILE A 170 -15.62 5.58 -11.77
C ILE A 170 -17.03 6.16 -11.91
N SER A 171 -17.26 7.38 -11.44
CA SER A 171 -18.57 8.04 -11.55
C SER A 171 -18.97 8.28 -13.00
N GLN A 172 -18.04 8.73 -13.84
CA GLN A 172 -18.27 8.91 -15.28
C GLN A 172 -18.59 7.58 -15.97
N ALA A 173 -17.86 6.51 -15.66
CA ALA A 173 -18.13 5.18 -16.20
C ALA A 173 -19.51 4.65 -15.78
N ALA A 174 -19.89 4.88 -14.52
CA ALA A 174 -21.20 4.47 -14.01
C ALA A 174 -22.35 5.20 -14.69
N ASN A 175 -22.23 6.53 -14.83
CA ASN A 175 -23.23 7.34 -15.54
C ASN A 175 -23.33 6.92 -17.01
N LEU A 176 -22.20 6.72 -17.70
CA LEU A 176 -22.17 6.26 -19.09
C LEU A 176 -22.93 4.93 -19.28
N LEU A 177 -22.73 3.98 -18.36
CA LEU A 177 -23.44 2.70 -18.40
C LEU A 177 -24.94 2.88 -18.17
N ARG A 178 -25.32 3.66 -17.16
CA ARG A 178 -26.72 3.94 -16.83
C ARG A 178 -27.45 4.65 -17.96
N ASP A 179 -26.84 5.67 -18.56
CA ASP A 179 -27.42 6.41 -19.69
C ASP A 179 -27.66 5.50 -20.89
N HIS A 180 -26.71 4.62 -21.20
CA HIS A 180 -26.85 3.66 -22.28
C HIS A 180 -27.93 2.60 -22.01
N CYS A 181 -28.13 2.22 -20.75
CA CYS A 181 -29.11 1.22 -20.35
C CYS A 181 -30.46 1.81 -19.92
N ALA A 182 -30.67 3.13 -20.05
CA ALA A 182 -31.90 3.79 -19.61
C ALA A 182 -33.16 3.20 -20.23
N GLU A 183 -33.08 2.79 -21.50
CA GLU A 183 -34.18 2.15 -22.25
C GLU A 183 -34.14 0.61 -22.17
N ARG A 184 -33.10 0.03 -21.55
CA ARG A 184 -32.85 -1.42 -21.48
C ARG A 184 -32.28 -1.78 -20.10
N PRO A 185 -33.12 -1.86 -19.04
CA PRO A 185 -32.65 -1.98 -17.66
C PRO A 185 -32.13 -3.39 -17.30
N ALA A 186 -32.38 -4.40 -18.13
CA ALA A 186 -32.02 -5.80 -17.85
C ALA A 186 -30.51 -5.99 -17.53
N GLN A 187 -29.62 -5.21 -18.14
CA GLN A 187 -28.20 -5.24 -17.83
C GLN A 187 -27.88 -4.69 -16.43
N LEU A 188 -28.61 -3.66 -15.99
CA LEU A 188 -28.46 -3.07 -14.65
C LEU A 188 -28.99 -4.01 -13.58
N GLU A 189 -30.13 -4.66 -13.83
CA GLU A 189 -30.68 -5.71 -12.96
C GLU A 189 -29.72 -6.90 -12.81
N LEU A 190 -29.07 -7.31 -13.91
CA LEU A 190 -28.06 -8.37 -13.87
C LEU A 190 -26.83 -7.98 -13.04
N ILE A 191 -26.41 -6.72 -13.10
CA ILE A 191 -25.32 -6.19 -12.27
C ILE A 191 -25.73 -6.19 -10.79
N ALA A 192 -26.94 -5.68 -10.50
CA ALA A 192 -27.49 -5.63 -9.16
C ALA A 192 -27.60 -7.03 -8.53
N SER A 193 -28.13 -7.99 -9.30
CA SER A 193 -28.18 -9.41 -8.91
C SER A 193 -26.80 -9.99 -8.62
N LYS A 194 -25.79 -9.73 -9.45
CA LYS A 194 -24.41 -10.23 -9.23
C LYS A 194 -23.74 -9.64 -7.98
N LEU A 195 -24.17 -8.45 -7.55
CA LEU A 195 -23.67 -7.79 -6.35
C LEU A 195 -24.52 -8.07 -5.11
N HIS A 196 -25.64 -8.78 -5.25
CA HIS A 196 -26.67 -8.93 -4.22
C HIS A 196 -27.16 -7.58 -3.68
N GLN A 197 -27.39 -6.63 -4.57
CA GLN A 197 -27.85 -5.27 -4.28
C GLN A 197 -29.10 -4.94 -5.10
N GLU A 198 -29.83 -3.90 -4.71
CA GLU A 198 -30.88 -3.31 -5.54
C GLU A 198 -30.26 -2.48 -6.69
N ASP A 199 -30.97 -2.31 -7.81
CA ASP A 199 -30.49 -1.40 -8.85
C ASP A 199 -30.44 0.04 -8.30
N GLY A 200 -29.37 0.74 -8.65
CA GLY A 200 -29.15 2.12 -8.26
C GLY A 200 -27.81 2.63 -8.79
N ILE A 201 -27.64 3.95 -8.71
CA ILE A 201 -26.37 4.58 -9.06
C ILE A 201 -25.22 4.06 -8.19
N GLN A 202 -25.49 3.75 -6.92
CA GLN A 202 -24.51 3.19 -5.98
C GLN A 202 -24.03 1.81 -6.42
N THR A 203 -24.96 0.92 -6.76
CA THR A 203 -24.68 -0.42 -7.29
C THR A 203 -23.87 -0.35 -8.59
N THR A 204 -24.19 0.61 -9.46
CA THR A 204 -23.44 0.82 -10.71
C THR A 204 -22.03 1.35 -10.44
N ARG A 205 -21.86 2.29 -9.50
CA ARG A 205 -20.54 2.78 -9.05
C ARG A 205 -19.70 1.66 -8.44
N MET A 206 -20.31 0.82 -7.59
CA MET A 206 -19.65 -0.36 -7.02
C MET A 206 -19.17 -1.31 -8.12
N ALA A 207 -20.00 -1.59 -9.12
CA ALA A 207 -19.62 -2.42 -10.25
C ALA A 207 -18.44 -1.85 -11.04
N MET A 208 -18.45 -0.53 -11.29
CA MET A 208 -17.36 0.15 -11.98
C MET A 208 -16.08 0.20 -11.14
N ALA A 209 -16.20 0.37 -9.82
CA ALA A 209 -15.08 0.32 -8.89
C ALA A 209 -14.43 -1.07 -8.86
N ILE A 210 -15.21 -2.15 -8.86
CA ILE A 210 -14.71 -3.54 -8.92
C ILE A 210 -13.97 -3.80 -10.23
N ILE A 211 -14.52 -3.35 -11.37
CA ILE A 211 -13.85 -3.48 -12.67
C ILE A 211 -12.55 -2.66 -12.71
N ALA A 212 -12.58 -1.41 -12.24
CA ALA A 212 -11.40 -0.56 -12.18
C ALA A 212 -10.30 -1.15 -11.28
N ASN A 213 -10.68 -1.64 -10.10
CA ASN A 213 -9.78 -2.29 -9.16
C ASN A 213 -9.15 -3.55 -9.78
N ALA A 214 -9.92 -4.40 -10.45
CA ALA A 214 -9.39 -5.58 -11.12
C ALA A 214 -8.39 -5.22 -12.25
N LEU A 215 -8.63 -4.15 -13.00
CA LEU A 215 -7.70 -3.67 -14.04
C LEU A 215 -6.41 -3.12 -13.43
N ILE A 216 -6.51 -2.32 -12.37
CA ILE A 216 -5.36 -1.77 -11.67
C ILE A 216 -4.55 -2.88 -10.98
N PHE A 217 -5.25 -3.86 -10.39
CA PHE A 217 -4.64 -5.05 -9.82
C PHE A 217 -4.06 -6.01 -10.88
N GLN A 218 -4.55 -6.00 -12.11
CA GLN A 218 -3.88 -6.70 -13.22
C GLN A 218 -2.56 -6.02 -13.58
N THR A 219 -2.51 -4.68 -13.62
CA THR A 219 -1.28 -3.91 -13.88
C THR A 219 -0.24 -4.12 -12.79
N ALA A 220 -0.61 -3.89 -11.51
CA ALA A 220 -0.51 -4.95 -10.52
C ALA A 220 0.65 -5.97 -10.57
N ILE A 221 0.23 -7.07 -11.14
CA ILE A 221 0.84 -8.38 -11.13
C ILE A 221 1.28 -8.73 -12.55
N ALA A 222 1.27 -7.77 -13.48
CA ALA A 222 1.70 -7.99 -14.85
C ALA A 222 3.17 -8.42 -14.87
N GLY A 223 3.50 -9.36 -15.76
CA GLY A 223 4.80 -10.01 -15.80
C GLY A 223 4.98 -11.14 -14.77
N THR A 224 4.09 -11.25 -13.77
CA THR A 224 3.99 -12.46 -12.94
C THR A 224 3.19 -13.54 -13.66
N GLY A 225 3.18 -14.75 -13.12
CA GLY A 225 2.58 -15.91 -13.77
C GLY A 225 2.45 -17.10 -12.86
N ASN A 226 2.04 -18.23 -13.44
CA ASN A 226 2.08 -19.51 -12.74
C ASN A 226 3.53 -19.98 -12.51
N LYS A 227 3.70 -20.94 -11.61
CA LYS A 227 5.04 -21.37 -11.14
C LYS A 227 5.97 -21.83 -12.26
N ASP A 228 5.42 -22.42 -13.33
CA ASP A 228 6.17 -22.91 -14.50
C ASP A 228 6.33 -21.87 -15.63
N ARG A 229 5.77 -20.66 -15.46
CA ARG A 229 5.77 -19.55 -16.43
C ARG A 229 5.11 -19.86 -17.77
N SER A 230 4.28 -20.91 -17.85
CA SER A 230 3.49 -21.20 -19.05
C SER A 230 2.40 -20.16 -19.31
N PHE A 231 1.95 -19.46 -18.26
CA PHE A 231 1.05 -18.33 -18.34
C PHE A 231 1.65 -17.10 -17.63
N VAL A 232 1.67 -15.97 -18.34
CA VAL A 232 2.13 -14.67 -17.83
C VAL A 232 1.01 -13.66 -17.94
N ILE A 233 0.77 -12.93 -16.86
CA ILE A 233 -0.23 -11.87 -16.79
C ILE A 233 0.24 -10.68 -17.60
N LYS A 234 -0.64 -10.16 -18.45
CA LYS A 234 -0.35 -9.06 -19.37
C LYS A 234 -0.88 -7.75 -18.83
N ILE A 235 -0.30 -6.63 -19.23
CA ILE A 235 -0.92 -5.32 -19.01
C ILE A 235 -2.14 -5.15 -19.93
N LEU A 236 -3.02 -4.22 -19.60
CA LEU A 236 -4.25 -3.98 -20.36
C LEU A 236 -3.96 -3.60 -21.83
N ASP A 237 -2.87 -2.86 -22.09
CA ASP A 237 -2.49 -2.40 -23.42
C ASP A 237 -2.15 -3.57 -24.37
N ASP A 238 -1.57 -4.65 -23.85
CA ASP A 238 -1.25 -5.88 -24.61
C ASP A 238 -2.49 -6.64 -25.08
N LEU A 239 -3.67 -6.28 -24.58
CA LEU A 239 -4.94 -6.93 -24.92
C LEU A 239 -5.67 -6.23 -26.09
N ARG A 240 -5.05 -5.21 -26.70
CA ARG A 240 -5.57 -4.54 -27.90
C ARG A 240 -5.80 -5.53 -29.05
N GLY A 241 -6.90 -5.35 -29.76
CA GLY A 241 -7.23 -6.07 -30.98
C GLY A 241 -6.58 -5.42 -32.22
N LYS A 242 -6.89 -5.99 -33.39
CA LYS A 242 -6.37 -5.50 -34.70
C LYS A 242 -6.73 -4.04 -35.00
N THR A 243 -7.80 -3.52 -34.40
CA THR A 243 -8.26 -2.13 -34.57
C THR A 243 -7.55 -1.14 -33.64
N GLY A 244 -6.58 -1.60 -32.85
CA GLY A 244 -5.92 -0.79 -31.82
C GLY A 244 -6.78 -0.52 -30.59
N ARG A 245 -8.03 -0.99 -30.54
CA ARG A 245 -8.94 -0.86 -29.38
C ARG A 245 -8.88 -2.10 -28.50
N ILE A 246 -9.29 -1.99 -27.23
CA ILE A 246 -9.34 -3.13 -26.30
C ILE A 246 -10.73 -3.78 -26.36
N PRO A 247 -10.88 -4.97 -26.97
CA PRO A 247 -12.17 -5.65 -27.04
C PRO A 247 -12.51 -6.26 -25.67
N LYS A 248 -13.77 -6.12 -25.24
CA LYS A 248 -14.28 -6.73 -24.00
C LYS A 248 -13.93 -8.22 -23.88
N ILE A 249 -14.05 -8.95 -24.98
CA ILE A 249 -13.78 -10.40 -25.03
C ILE A 249 -12.32 -10.75 -24.74
N ASN A 250 -11.36 -9.89 -25.09
CA ASN A 250 -9.94 -10.15 -24.83
C ASN A 250 -9.63 -10.02 -23.34
N VAL A 251 -10.19 -8.98 -22.69
CA VAL A 251 -10.07 -8.78 -21.24
C VAL A 251 -10.70 -9.94 -20.49
N MET A 252 -11.94 -10.30 -20.84
CA MET A 252 -12.63 -11.44 -20.21
C MET A 252 -11.86 -12.75 -20.38
N ARG A 253 -11.37 -13.06 -21.59
CA ARG A 253 -10.58 -14.28 -21.82
C ARG A 253 -9.32 -14.29 -20.97
N HIS A 254 -8.62 -13.17 -20.88
CA HIS A 254 -7.41 -13.08 -20.07
C HIS A 254 -7.71 -13.26 -18.59
N TRP A 255 -8.77 -12.63 -18.08
CA TRP A 255 -9.21 -12.83 -16.69
C TRP A 255 -9.60 -14.27 -16.39
N TYR A 256 -10.29 -14.97 -17.31
CA TYR A 256 -10.54 -16.41 -17.15
C TYR A 256 -9.24 -17.22 -17.09
N SER A 257 -8.24 -16.92 -17.93
CA SER A 257 -6.93 -17.56 -17.81
C SER A 257 -6.26 -17.30 -16.46
N ILE A 258 -6.39 -16.11 -15.88
CA ILE A 258 -5.87 -15.84 -14.52
C ILE A 258 -6.57 -16.72 -13.47
N LEU A 259 -7.88 -16.92 -13.60
CA LEU A 259 -8.66 -17.78 -12.72
C LEU A 259 -8.22 -19.24 -12.79
N ASP A 260 -7.97 -19.74 -14.00
CA ASP A 260 -7.64 -21.15 -14.25
C ASP A 260 -6.17 -21.47 -13.92
N GLU A 261 -5.25 -20.54 -14.19
CA GLU A 261 -3.80 -20.80 -14.12
C GLU A 261 -3.13 -20.35 -12.81
N ILE A 262 -3.72 -19.41 -12.07
CA ILE A 262 -3.07 -18.78 -10.89
C ILE A 262 -3.95 -18.78 -9.63
N ASN A 263 -5.28 -18.72 -9.76
CA ASN A 263 -6.24 -18.75 -8.65
C ASN A 263 -6.51 -17.41 -7.90
N TYR A 264 -6.57 -16.29 -8.64
CA TYR A 264 -7.07 -15.00 -8.09
C TYR A 264 -8.61 -14.90 -8.14
N TRP A 265 -9.32 -15.95 -7.70
CA TRP A 265 -10.77 -16.09 -7.84
C TRP A 265 -11.60 -14.95 -7.24
N PRO A 266 -11.39 -14.55 -5.97
CA PRO A 266 -12.18 -13.48 -5.36
C PRO A 266 -12.05 -12.14 -6.09
N ILE A 267 -10.91 -11.92 -6.78
CA ILE A 267 -10.67 -10.68 -7.50
C ILE A 267 -11.32 -10.73 -8.89
N PHE A 268 -10.90 -11.67 -9.74
CA PHE A 268 -11.25 -11.63 -11.17
C PHE A 268 -12.60 -12.26 -11.49
N LYS A 269 -13.17 -13.14 -10.64
CA LYS A 269 -14.44 -13.80 -10.96
C LYS A 269 -15.60 -12.81 -10.98
N ILE A 270 -15.76 -12.04 -9.91
CA ILE A 270 -16.83 -11.04 -9.84
C ILE A 270 -16.61 -9.93 -10.87
N ALA A 271 -15.37 -9.47 -11.07
CA ALA A 271 -15.04 -8.47 -12.09
C ALA A 271 -15.40 -8.98 -13.50
N SER A 272 -15.06 -10.22 -13.84
CA SER A 272 -15.41 -10.85 -15.12
C SER A 272 -16.92 -10.96 -15.29
N ASN A 273 -17.64 -11.37 -14.24
CA ASN A 273 -19.09 -11.46 -14.26
C ASN A 273 -19.71 -10.08 -14.49
N LEU A 274 -19.23 -9.03 -13.83
CA LEU A 274 -19.75 -7.67 -14.00
C LEU A 274 -19.45 -7.12 -15.40
N LEU A 275 -18.21 -7.25 -15.87
CA LEU A 275 -17.82 -6.81 -17.20
C LEU A 275 -18.63 -7.54 -18.29
N ALA A 276 -18.95 -8.82 -18.10
CA ALA A 276 -19.82 -9.56 -19.00
C ALA A 276 -21.23 -8.97 -19.14
N SER A 277 -21.77 -8.37 -18.06
CA SER A 277 -23.07 -7.69 -18.06
C SER A 277 -23.05 -6.36 -18.80
N VAL A 278 -21.87 -5.77 -19.02
CA VAL A 278 -21.73 -4.47 -19.69
C VAL A 278 -21.86 -4.65 -21.21
N PRO A 279 -22.70 -3.87 -21.91
CA PRO A 279 -22.79 -3.91 -23.37
C PRO A 279 -21.45 -3.59 -24.06
N ASP A 280 -21.12 -4.28 -25.16
CA ASP A 280 -19.79 -4.21 -25.79
C ASP A 280 -19.34 -2.79 -26.15
N ARG A 281 -20.24 -1.97 -26.71
CA ARG A 281 -19.95 -0.58 -27.06
C ARG A 281 -19.55 0.25 -25.84
N VAL A 282 -20.28 0.07 -24.74
CA VAL A 282 -20.03 0.79 -23.47
C VAL A 282 -18.77 0.25 -22.81
N ALA A 283 -18.60 -1.08 -22.78
CA ALA A 283 -17.42 -1.74 -22.22
C ALA A 283 -16.14 -1.22 -22.88
N GLN A 284 -16.13 -1.06 -24.20
CA GLN A 284 -14.96 -0.51 -24.89
C GLN A 284 -14.62 0.91 -24.41
N MET A 285 -15.62 1.79 -24.28
CA MET A 285 -15.43 3.16 -23.78
C MET A 285 -14.96 3.19 -22.32
N ILE A 286 -15.49 2.30 -21.49
CA ILE A 286 -15.06 2.16 -20.08
C ILE A 286 -13.60 1.68 -20.03
N LEU A 287 -13.24 0.65 -20.77
CA LEU A 287 -11.88 0.10 -20.78
C LEU A 287 -10.85 1.13 -21.27
N GLU A 288 -11.18 1.93 -22.27
CA GLU A 288 -10.34 3.04 -22.74
C GLU A 288 -10.14 4.09 -21.62
N ARG A 289 -11.20 4.49 -20.91
CA ARG A 289 -11.11 5.41 -19.76
C ARG A 289 -10.30 4.84 -18.61
N MET A 290 -10.40 3.53 -18.36
CA MET A 290 -9.62 2.87 -17.30
C MET A 290 -8.13 2.77 -17.66
N LEU A 291 -7.80 2.70 -18.95
CA LEU A 291 -6.41 2.80 -19.38
C LEU A 291 -5.85 4.22 -19.15
N GLU A 292 -6.62 5.27 -19.46
CA GLU A 292 -6.25 6.65 -19.15
C GLU A 292 -6.02 6.85 -17.64
N LEU A 293 -6.94 6.33 -16.81
CA LEU A 293 -6.78 6.32 -15.36
C LEU A 293 -5.46 5.68 -14.92
N SER A 294 -5.08 4.54 -15.50
CA SER A 294 -3.81 3.89 -15.18
C SER A 294 -2.60 4.77 -15.50
N SER A 295 -2.65 5.56 -16.56
CA SER A 295 -1.59 6.51 -16.92
C SER A 295 -1.58 7.71 -15.97
N GLU A 296 -2.73 8.31 -15.70
CA GLU A 296 -2.86 9.45 -14.77
C GLU A 296 -2.37 9.07 -13.35
N LEU A 297 -2.74 7.89 -12.84
CA LEU A 297 -2.26 7.39 -11.55
C LEU A 297 -0.75 7.08 -11.56
N ALA A 298 -0.18 6.69 -12.71
CA ALA A 298 1.26 6.49 -12.84
C ALA A 298 2.05 7.81 -12.77
N GLU A 299 1.45 8.90 -13.24
CA GLU A 299 2.07 10.23 -13.26
C GLU A 299 2.13 10.88 -11.87
N LEU A 300 1.19 10.56 -10.97
CA LEU A 300 1.16 11.07 -9.58
C LEU A 300 2.35 10.62 -8.72
N GLY A 301 3.13 9.64 -9.18
CA GLY A 301 4.44 9.33 -8.63
C GLY A 301 4.80 7.87 -8.70
N THR A 302 6.11 7.61 -8.67
CA THR A 302 6.75 6.29 -8.59
C THR A 302 6.53 5.58 -7.25
N THR A 303 5.37 5.79 -6.63
CA THR A 303 4.82 4.78 -5.73
C THR A 303 4.71 3.50 -6.54
N SER A 304 5.09 2.34 -6.01
CA SER A 304 4.70 1.08 -6.63
C SER A 304 3.19 1.19 -6.76
N GLN A 305 2.68 1.32 -7.99
CA GLN A 305 1.30 1.74 -8.29
C GLN A 305 0.30 1.02 -7.41
N HIS A 306 0.64 -0.19 -7.00
CA HIS A 306 -0.06 -1.17 -6.20
C HIS A 306 -0.30 -0.75 -4.74
N ASP A 307 0.67 -0.18 -4.02
CA ASP A 307 0.47 0.23 -2.61
C ASP A 307 -0.40 1.50 -2.53
N LEU A 308 -0.16 2.47 -3.43
CA LEU A 308 -1.00 3.66 -3.56
C LEU A 308 -2.41 3.27 -4.04
N SER A 309 -2.54 2.41 -5.05
CA SER A 309 -3.85 1.98 -5.57
C SER A 309 -4.66 1.20 -4.56
N GLY A 310 -4.05 0.24 -3.84
CA GLY A 310 -4.73 -0.50 -2.79
C GLY A 310 -5.29 0.42 -1.71
N ARG A 311 -4.51 1.42 -1.27
CA ARG A 311 -4.94 2.42 -0.28
C ARG A 311 -5.99 3.39 -0.82
N MET A 312 -5.83 3.88 -2.05
CA MET A 312 -6.83 4.74 -2.71
C MET A 312 -8.16 4.01 -2.83
N PHE A 313 -8.18 2.76 -3.29
CA PHE A 313 -9.41 1.95 -3.32
C PHE A 313 -9.96 1.73 -1.92
N GLN A 314 -9.14 1.37 -0.94
CA GLN A 314 -9.62 1.19 0.44
C GLN A 314 -10.27 2.48 0.98
N ARG A 315 -9.71 3.66 0.67
CA ARG A 315 -10.26 4.97 1.07
C ARG A 315 -11.53 5.30 0.32
N LEU A 316 -11.57 5.09 -1.00
CA LEU A 316 -12.73 5.23 -1.87
C LEU A 316 -13.94 4.46 -1.33
N ILE A 317 -13.71 3.22 -0.89
CA ILE A 317 -14.77 2.33 -0.42
C ILE A 317 -15.18 2.62 1.01
N SER A 318 -14.24 3.14 1.82
CA SER A 318 -14.53 3.59 3.18
C SER A 318 -15.23 4.94 3.20
N ASP A 319 -15.22 5.69 2.10
CA ASP A 319 -15.96 6.95 2.01
C ASP A 319 -17.47 6.68 1.94
N ARG A 320 -18.13 7.00 3.06
CA ARG A 320 -19.58 6.94 3.23
C ARG A 320 -20.33 7.78 2.20
N LYS A 321 -19.74 8.85 1.66
CA LYS A 321 -20.35 9.66 0.60
C LYS A 321 -20.31 8.94 -0.74
N PHE A 322 -19.25 8.16 -0.98
CA PHE A 322 -19.04 7.51 -2.26
C PHE A 322 -19.83 6.19 -2.37
N LEU A 323 -19.79 5.32 -1.35
CA LEU A 323 -20.46 3.99 -1.36
C LEU A 323 -21.43 3.73 -0.19
N ALA A 324 -21.68 4.69 0.70
CA ALA A 324 -22.69 4.59 1.79
C ALA A 324 -22.53 3.41 2.76
N THR A 325 -21.30 3.00 3.04
CA THR A 325 -20.98 1.82 3.85
C THR A 325 -20.39 2.19 5.23
N PHE A 326 -20.79 1.47 6.29
CA PHE A 326 -20.30 1.67 7.66
C PHE A 326 -19.00 0.91 7.94
N TYR A 327 -17.95 1.15 7.15
CA TYR A 327 -16.69 0.43 7.34
C TYR A 327 -15.83 0.98 8.48
N THR A 328 -15.04 0.08 9.08
CA THR A 328 -14.05 0.37 10.12
C THR A 328 -13.02 1.38 9.61
N LEU A 329 -12.78 2.44 10.39
CA LEU A 329 -11.73 3.41 10.06
C LEU A 329 -10.35 2.74 10.07
N PRO A 330 -9.47 3.03 9.10
CA PRO A 330 -8.12 2.46 9.06
C PRO A 330 -7.33 2.64 10.37
N SER A 331 -7.47 3.79 11.03
CA SER A 331 -6.83 4.07 12.31
C SER A 331 -7.35 3.18 13.44
N SER A 332 -8.66 2.90 13.48
CA SER A 332 -9.25 1.97 14.44
C SER A 332 -8.78 0.54 14.19
N ALA A 333 -8.72 0.12 12.92
CA ALA A 333 -8.22 -1.19 12.56
C ALA A 333 -6.74 -1.39 12.94
N ALA A 334 -5.89 -0.39 12.65
CA ALA A 334 -4.47 -0.40 13.03
C ALA A 334 -4.27 -0.52 14.54
N LEU A 335 -5.01 0.27 15.34
CA LEU A 335 -4.94 0.20 16.80
C LEU A 335 -5.35 -1.18 17.32
N LEU A 336 -6.49 -1.71 16.85
CA LEU A 336 -6.98 -3.02 17.29
C LEU A 336 -6.02 -4.15 16.89
N ALA A 337 -5.47 -4.09 15.68
CA ALA A 337 -4.48 -5.04 15.18
C ALA A 337 -3.20 -5.01 16.05
N GLU A 338 -2.65 -3.84 16.34
CA GLU A 338 -1.47 -3.73 17.21
C GLU A 338 -1.73 -4.31 18.60
N LEU A 339 -2.87 -3.95 19.21
CA LEU A 339 -3.25 -4.47 20.52
C LEU A 339 -3.46 -5.99 20.51
N ALA A 340 -4.05 -6.56 19.46
CA ALA A 340 -4.30 -7.99 19.36
C ALA A 340 -3.01 -8.77 19.09
N VAL A 341 -2.23 -8.35 18.08
CA VAL A 341 -1.02 -9.04 17.65
C VAL A 341 0.09 -8.94 18.70
N ALA A 342 0.18 -7.82 19.45
CA ALA A 342 1.13 -7.67 20.56
C ALA A 342 0.94 -8.70 21.69
N ARG A 343 -0.22 -9.35 21.78
CA ARG A 343 -0.54 -10.35 22.79
C ARG A 343 -0.24 -11.78 22.35
N LEU A 344 0.17 -11.98 21.09
CA LEU A 344 0.48 -13.31 20.57
C LEU A 344 1.82 -13.79 21.13
N ASP A 345 1.84 -15.02 21.62
CA ASP A 345 3.05 -15.73 22.01
C ASP A 345 3.67 -16.37 20.77
N THR A 346 4.31 -15.52 19.95
CA THR A 346 4.96 -15.92 18.69
C THR A 346 6.41 -15.50 18.73
N ASP A 347 7.31 -16.44 18.39
CA ASP A 347 8.69 -16.10 18.09
C ASP A 347 8.73 -15.37 16.73
N TRP A 348 8.80 -14.05 16.79
CA TRP A 348 8.88 -13.19 15.60
C TRP A 348 10.18 -13.33 14.82
N SER A 349 11.19 -14.02 15.36
CA SER A 349 12.42 -14.35 14.63
C SER A 349 12.34 -15.69 13.89
N ASP A 350 11.37 -16.55 14.22
CA ASP A 350 11.12 -17.81 13.54
C ASP A 350 10.05 -17.66 12.45
N LYS A 351 10.49 -17.74 11.20
CA LYS A 351 9.62 -17.71 10.02
C LYS A 351 8.47 -18.73 10.09
N GLU A 352 8.74 -19.95 10.53
CA GLU A 352 7.73 -21.01 10.50
C GLU A 352 6.70 -20.81 11.63
N ALA A 353 7.12 -20.27 12.78
CA ALA A 353 6.20 -19.84 13.82
C ALA A 353 5.25 -18.72 13.34
N VAL A 354 5.76 -17.74 12.59
CA VAL A 354 4.93 -16.67 12.02
C VAL A 354 3.97 -17.18 10.95
N LYS A 355 4.42 -18.10 10.07
CA LYS A 355 3.53 -18.76 9.09
C LYS A 355 2.47 -19.66 9.72
N ALA A 356 2.70 -20.16 10.92
CA ALA A 356 1.76 -21.01 11.65
C ALA A 356 0.61 -20.22 12.30
N LEU A 357 0.69 -18.89 12.33
CA LEU A 357 -0.39 -18.03 12.83
C LEU A 357 -1.72 -18.33 12.12
N ARG A 358 -2.83 -18.04 12.82
CA ARG A 358 -4.19 -18.11 12.28
C ARG A 358 -4.94 -16.86 12.73
N ILE A 359 -5.27 -16.01 11.77
CA ILE A 359 -5.95 -14.73 11.98
C ILE A 359 -7.18 -14.74 11.09
N ALA A 360 -8.37 -14.62 11.70
CA ALA A 360 -9.63 -14.74 10.99
C ALA A 360 -10.54 -13.52 11.20
N ASP A 361 -11.24 -13.13 10.14
CA ASP A 361 -12.34 -12.17 10.17
C ASP A 361 -13.51 -12.72 9.33
N PHE A 362 -14.55 -13.21 10.00
CA PHE A 362 -15.68 -13.89 9.36
C PHE A 362 -16.77 -12.95 8.82
N ALA A 363 -16.59 -11.65 8.98
CA ALA A 363 -17.41 -10.59 8.38
C ALA A 363 -16.47 -9.47 7.89
N CYS A 364 -15.57 -9.85 6.98
CA CYS A 364 -14.37 -9.06 6.71
C CYS A 364 -14.64 -7.71 6.05
N GLY A 365 -15.81 -7.51 5.43
CA GLY A 365 -16.16 -6.25 4.78
C GLY A 365 -15.09 -5.85 3.75
N THR A 366 -14.50 -4.67 3.91
CA THR A 366 -13.39 -4.20 3.04
C THR A 366 -12.03 -4.80 3.36
N GLY A 367 -11.94 -5.65 4.38
CA GLY A 367 -10.69 -6.26 4.83
C GLY A 367 -9.83 -5.35 5.70
N ALA A 368 -10.38 -4.25 6.24
CA ALA A 368 -9.62 -3.28 7.02
C ALA A 368 -8.89 -3.91 8.22
N LEU A 369 -9.56 -4.78 8.98
CA LEU A 369 -8.96 -5.49 10.13
C LEU A 369 -7.92 -6.51 9.69
N LEU A 370 -8.22 -7.34 8.68
CA LEU A 370 -7.28 -8.32 8.15
C LEU A 370 -6.03 -7.66 7.58
N ASN A 371 -6.17 -6.57 6.82
CA ASN A 371 -5.04 -5.82 6.31
C ASN A 371 -4.22 -5.21 7.44
N ALA A 372 -4.86 -4.59 8.44
CA ALA A 372 -4.14 -4.06 9.60
C ALA A 372 -3.38 -5.16 10.34
N ALA A 373 -4.00 -6.31 10.61
CA ALA A 373 -3.33 -7.45 11.23
C ALA A 373 -2.15 -7.95 10.38
N TYR A 374 -2.33 -8.00 9.06
CA TYR A 374 -1.28 -8.36 8.13
C TYR A 374 -0.07 -7.41 8.25
N GLN A 375 -0.30 -6.09 8.19
CA GLN A 375 0.76 -5.09 8.32
C GLN A 375 1.52 -5.19 9.65
N VAL A 376 0.81 -5.43 10.76
CA VAL A 376 1.44 -5.57 12.08
C VAL A 376 2.30 -6.84 12.16
N VAL A 377 1.81 -7.98 11.64
CA VAL A 377 2.57 -9.23 11.57
C VAL A 377 3.86 -9.02 10.76
N LEU A 378 3.77 -8.40 9.58
CA LEU A 378 4.93 -8.13 8.76
C LEU A 378 5.91 -7.17 9.45
N SER A 379 5.41 -6.08 10.05
CA SER A 379 6.24 -5.13 10.80
C SER A 379 7.03 -5.83 11.91
N ARG A 380 6.37 -6.69 12.70
CA ARG A 380 7.04 -7.45 13.77
C ARG A 380 8.09 -8.41 13.22
N TYR A 381 7.80 -9.15 12.16
CA TYR A 381 8.79 -10.02 11.52
C TYR A 381 10.00 -9.22 10.99
N ARG A 382 9.78 -8.05 10.37
CA ARG A 382 10.86 -7.13 9.92
C ARG A 382 11.74 -6.63 11.06
N ARG A 383 11.16 -6.28 12.21
CA ARG A 383 11.93 -5.82 13.40
C ARG A 383 12.95 -6.86 13.89
N HIS A 384 12.63 -8.14 13.66
CA HIS A 384 13.49 -9.29 13.93
C HIS A 384 14.33 -9.71 12.71
N SER A 385 14.56 -8.79 11.76
CA SER A 385 15.39 -8.96 10.55
C SER A 385 14.86 -9.97 9.52
N GLY A 386 13.58 -10.33 9.59
CA GLY A 386 12.91 -11.13 8.56
C GLY A 386 12.55 -10.33 7.30
N ASP A 387 12.55 -10.98 6.14
CA ASP A 387 12.00 -10.43 4.89
C ASP A 387 10.51 -10.76 4.77
N ASP A 388 9.65 -9.75 4.90
CA ASP A 388 8.18 -9.90 4.88
C ASP A 388 7.63 -10.53 3.58
N ARG A 389 8.35 -10.39 2.47
CA ARG A 389 8.01 -11.05 1.19
C ARG A 389 7.93 -12.57 1.33
N GLU A 390 8.76 -13.16 2.20
CA GLU A 390 8.77 -14.62 2.43
C GLU A 390 7.50 -15.13 3.11
N LEU A 391 6.74 -14.24 3.76
CA LEU A 391 5.49 -14.59 4.44
C LEU A 391 4.28 -14.51 3.52
N HIS A 392 4.33 -13.70 2.45
CA HIS A 392 3.13 -13.34 1.67
C HIS A 392 2.29 -14.54 1.21
N ALA A 393 2.92 -15.55 0.61
CA ALA A 393 2.20 -16.73 0.12
C ALA A 393 1.50 -17.47 1.27
N ALA A 394 2.18 -17.71 2.39
CA ALA A 394 1.57 -18.35 3.56
C ALA A 394 0.45 -17.48 4.17
N MET A 395 0.64 -16.15 4.15
CA MET A 395 -0.36 -15.21 4.64
C MET A 395 -1.65 -15.29 3.84
N MET A 396 -1.55 -15.34 2.52
CA MET A 396 -2.71 -15.42 1.62
C MET A 396 -3.35 -16.81 1.62
N GLU A 397 -2.55 -17.87 1.68
CA GLU A 397 -3.01 -19.25 1.53
C GLU A 397 -3.63 -19.81 2.82
N ALA A 398 -3.07 -19.50 4.00
CA ALA A 398 -3.44 -20.19 5.24
C ALA A 398 -3.52 -19.33 6.51
N THR A 399 -2.72 -18.27 6.63
CA THR A 399 -2.68 -17.49 7.88
C THR A 399 -3.86 -16.53 8.01
N LEU A 400 -4.19 -15.79 6.94
CA LEU A 400 -5.29 -14.85 6.91
C LEU A 400 -6.53 -15.52 6.33
N VAL A 401 -7.57 -15.65 7.16
CA VAL A 401 -8.85 -16.20 6.76
C VAL A 401 -9.89 -15.10 6.79
N GLY A 402 -10.55 -14.86 5.67
CA GLY A 402 -11.58 -13.83 5.56
C GLY A 402 -12.85 -14.41 4.95
N SER A 403 -14.00 -14.02 5.46
CA SER A 403 -15.25 -14.35 4.80
C SER A 403 -16.26 -13.22 4.87
N ASP A 404 -17.12 -13.15 3.85
CA ASP A 404 -18.26 -12.25 3.83
C ASP A 404 -19.36 -12.82 2.93
N ILE A 405 -20.61 -12.44 3.17
CA ILE A 405 -21.75 -12.80 2.31
C ILE A 405 -21.82 -11.92 1.06
N MET A 406 -21.19 -10.75 1.08
CA MET A 406 -21.19 -9.79 -0.01
C MET A 406 -20.01 -10.05 -0.97
N PRO A 407 -20.28 -10.32 -2.28
CA PRO A 407 -19.22 -10.52 -3.27
C PRO A 407 -18.27 -9.32 -3.41
N ALA A 408 -18.79 -8.09 -3.22
CA ALA A 408 -17.96 -6.89 -3.23
C ALA A 408 -16.97 -6.88 -2.05
N ALA A 409 -17.39 -7.27 -0.85
CA ALA A 409 -16.54 -7.30 0.34
C ALA A 409 -15.34 -8.25 0.17
N THR A 410 -15.60 -9.47 -0.30
CA THR A 410 -14.55 -10.46 -0.51
C THR A 410 -13.58 -10.09 -1.62
N HIS A 411 -14.08 -9.50 -2.72
CA HIS A 411 -13.24 -8.94 -3.78
C HIS A 411 -12.26 -7.91 -3.24
N LEU A 412 -12.77 -6.96 -2.45
CA LEU A 412 -11.99 -5.86 -1.92
C LEU A 412 -10.98 -6.33 -0.89
N THR A 413 -11.39 -7.21 0.02
CA THR A 413 -10.51 -7.85 1.00
C THR A 413 -9.38 -8.58 0.28
N ALA A 414 -9.68 -9.43 -0.70
CA ALA A 414 -8.67 -10.17 -1.44
C ALA A 414 -7.71 -9.25 -2.21
N SER A 415 -8.23 -8.19 -2.84
CA SER A 415 -7.41 -7.22 -3.56
C SER A 415 -6.47 -6.45 -2.65
N VAL A 416 -6.95 -5.94 -1.51
CA VAL A 416 -6.11 -5.20 -0.55
C VAL A 416 -5.00 -6.09 -0.02
N LEU A 417 -5.32 -7.31 0.41
CA LEU A 417 -4.32 -8.25 0.95
C LEU A 417 -3.29 -8.67 -0.11
N SER A 418 -3.75 -8.98 -1.32
CA SER A 418 -2.85 -9.38 -2.43
C SER A 418 -1.95 -8.22 -2.89
N SER A 419 -2.38 -6.97 -2.70
CA SER A 419 -1.62 -5.78 -3.10
C SER A 419 -0.44 -5.45 -2.18
N VAL A 420 -0.29 -6.14 -1.04
CA VAL A 420 0.84 -5.93 -0.12
C VAL A 420 2.17 -6.37 -0.76
N HIS A 421 2.18 -7.50 -1.47
CA HIS A 421 3.32 -7.98 -2.24
C HIS A 421 2.88 -8.55 -3.61
N PRO A 422 2.47 -7.69 -4.56
CA PRO A 422 1.83 -8.12 -5.82
C PRO A 422 2.75 -8.95 -6.73
N GLU A 423 4.06 -8.83 -6.56
CA GLU A 423 5.06 -9.62 -7.31
C GLU A 423 5.21 -11.06 -6.79
N VAL A 424 4.66 -11.37 -5.61
CA VAL A 424 4.81 -12.68 -4.97
C VAL A 424 3.56 -13.51 -5.25
N PRO A 425 3.62 -14.50 -6.16
CA PRO A 425 2.47 -15.34 -6.46
C PRO A 425 2.15 -16.27 -5.29
N PHE A 426 0.86 -16.61 -5.18
CA PHE A 426 0.35 -17.62 -4.27
C PHE A 426 -0.61 -18.55 -5.02
N ALA A 427 -0.78 -19.77 -4.53
CA ALA A 427 -1.56 -20.81 -5.20
C ALA A 427 -3.05 -20.80 -4.82
N SER A 428 -3.40 -20.17 -3.70
CA SER A 428 -4.78 -20.07 -3.23
C SER A 428 -4.97 -18.93 -2.26
N THR A 429 -6.22 -18.55 -2.03
CA THR A 429 -6.59 -17.54 -1.04
C THR A 429 -7.65 -18.08 -0.10
N SER A 430 -7.50 -17.77 1.18
CA SER A 430 -8.48 -18.08 2.23
C SER A 430 -9.52 -16.96 2.40
N ILE A 431 -9.79 -16.17 1.34
CA ILE A 431 -10.86 -15.18 1.29
C ILE A 431 -12.07 -15.75 0.55
N ILE A 432 -13.18 -15.94 1.27
CA ILE A 432 -14.31 -16.77 0.83
C ILE A 432 -15.60 -15.95 0.83
N THR A 433 -16.31 -15.94 -0.31
CA THR A 433 -17.70 -15.46 -0.36
C THR A 433 -18.63 -16.55 0.13
N LEU A 434 -19.23 -16.34 1.29
CA LEU A 434 -20.22 -17.27 1.85
C LEU A 434 -21.53 -17.13 1.07
N PRO A 435 -22.25 -18.24 0.87
CA PRO A 435 -23.56 -18.15 0.26
C PRO A 435 -24.54 -17.49 1.25
N TYR A 436 -25.55 -16.81 0.72
CA TYR A 436 -26.57 -16.11 1.49
C TYR A 436 -27.96 -16.65 1.15
N GLY A 437 -28.89 -16.55 2.11
CA GLY A 437 -30.25 -17.10 1.97
C GLY A 437 -30.32 -18.62 2.13
N GLU A 438 -31.50 -19.18 1.90
CA GLU A 438 -31.72 -20.62 1.98
C GLU A 438 -30.86 -21.36 0.95
N GLN A 439 -29.98 -22.22 1.44
CA GLN A 439 -29.19 -23.09 0.59
C GLN A 439 -30.03 -24.31 0.19
N PRO A 440 -29.96 -24.76 -1.07
CA PRO A 440 -30.54 -26.04 -1.43
C PRO A 440 -29.98 -27.12 -0.50
N ALA A 441 -30.84 -27.94 0.09
CA ALA A 441 -30.37 -29.08 0.87
C ALA A 441 -29.43 -29.90 -0.02
N HIS A 442 -28.19 -30.10 0.42
CA HIS A 442 -27.25 -30.97 -0.25
C HIS A 442 -27.85 -32.39 -0.24
N THR A 443 -28.46 -32.80 -1.36
CA THR A 443 -28.86 -34.19 -1.63
C THR A 443 -27.69 -34.98 -2.19
#